data_AF-A0A1V2I857-F1
#
_entry.id   AF-A0A1V2I857-F1
#
_cell.length_a   1.000
_cell.length_b   1.000
_cell.length_c   1.000
_cell.angle_alpha   90.00
_cell.angle_beta   90.00
_cell.angle_gamma   90.00
#
_symmetry.space_group_name_H-M   'P 1'
#
loop_
_entity.id
_entity.type
_entity.pdbx_description
1 polymer ?
#
loop_
_entity_poly.entity_id
_entity_poly.type
_entity_poly.pdbx_seq_one_letter_code
_entity_poly.pdbx_strand_id
1 'polypeptide(L)'
;MLIDCDSCVARGDACKDCVLSVLLAPPPVVEWDEDERRALALLADAGLLPRLRLVTPLDVVPADGGTAPDVPTAQQPAQPMIPLPEPFAVGPRQRSRPARRPDAAGPRRRSRRAG
;
A
#
# COMPACT_ATOMS: atom_id res chain seq x y z
N MET A 1 -7.54 11.71 8.85
CA MET A 1 -6.10 12.03 9.00
C MET A 1 -5.45 11.82 7.64
N LEU A 2 -4.66 12.77 7.14
CA LEU A 2 -4.05 12.73 5.81
C LEU A 2 -2.53 12.76 5.95
N ILE A 3 -1.83 11.83 5.29
CA ILE A 3 -0.36 11.76 5.27
C ILE A 3 0.11 12.10 3.86
N ASP A 4 1.02 13.06 3.76
CA ASP A 4 1.65 13.47 2.51
C ASP A 4 3.09 12.97 2.47
N CYS A 5 3.35 12.02 1.58
CA CYS A 5 4.69 11.46 1.40
C CYS A 5 5.66 12.44 0.74
N ASP A 6 5.20 13.47 0.02
CA ASP A 6 6.05 14.45 -0.66
C ASP A 6 6.72 15.45 0.30
N SER A 7 6.09 15.69 1.45
CA SER A 7 6.64 16.52 2.53
C SER A 7 7.13 15.74 3.77
N CYS A 8 7.10 14.41 3.71
CA CYS A 8 7.46 13.55 4.84
C CYS A 8 8.98 13.57 5.14
N VAL A 9 9.36 13.99 6.35
CA VAL A 9 10.78 14.06 6.77
C VAL A 9 11.44 12.71 7.01
N ALA A 10 10.65 11.64 7.16
CA ALA A 10 11.16 10.27 7.24
C ALA A 10 11.43 9.67 5.85
N ARG A 11 11.06 10.36 4.75
CA ARG A 11 11.31 9.90 3.38
C ARG A 11 12.81 9.76 3.15
N GLY A 12 13.23 8.59 2.67
CA GLY A 12 14.65 8.18 2.60
C GLY A 12 14.82 6.81 3.25
N ASP A 13 15.93 6.61 3.97
CA ASP A 13 16.27 5.30 4.55
C ASP A 13 15.23 4.77 5.54
N ALA A 14 14.65 5.65 6.36
CA ALA A 14 13.62 5.28 7.33
C ALA A 14 12.24 4.99 6.70
N CYS A 15 12.04 5.34 5.43
CA CYS A 15 10.75 5.15 4.76
C CYS A 15 10.47 3.68 4.46
N LYS A 16 11.52 2.88 4.26
CA LYS A 16 11.42 1.45 3.95
C LYS A 16 10.77 0.68 5.11
N ASP A 17 11.07 1.08 6.34
CA ASP A 17 10.51 0.51 7.57
C ASP A 17 9.32 1.32 8.12
N CYS A 18 8.72 2.21 7.31
CA CYS A 18 7.53 2.94 7.73
C CYS A 18 6.29 2.02 7.70
N VAL A 19 5.34 2.25 8.62
CA VAL A 19 4.05 1.53 8.65
C VAL A 19 3.27 1.62 7.32
N LEU A 20 3.48 2.70 6.56
CA LEU A 20 2.85 2.86 5.25
C LEU A 20 3.29 1.80 4.25
N SER A 21 4.53 1.32 4.34
CA SER A 21 5.01 0.23 3.48
C SER A 21 4.20 -1.04 3.70
N VAL A 22 3.78 -1.32 4.94
CA VAL A 22 2.94 -2.48 5.27
C VAL A 22 1.51 -2.28 4.78
N LEU A 23 0.97 -1.06 4.92
CA LEU A 23 -0.42 -0.77 4.55
C LEU A 23 -0.63 -0.66 3.03
N LEU A 24 0.40 -0.29 2.28
CA LEU A 24 0.34 -0.05 0.84
C LEU A 24 1.04 -1.13 0.01
N ALA A 25 1.74 -2.07 0.65
CA ALA A 25 2.27 -3.22 -0.07
C ALA A 25 1.11 -4.02 -0.67
N PRO A 26 1.26 -4.52 -1.92
CA PRO A 26 0.30 -5.48 -2.42
C PRO A 26 0.28 -6.68 -1.45
N PRO A 27 -0.91 -7.18 -1.08
CA PRO A 27 -0.98 -8.40 -0.30
C PRO A 27 -0.28 -9.52 -1.08
N PRO A 28 0.40 -10.45 -0.39
CA PRO A 28 0.95 -11.62 -1.07
C PRO A 28 -0.19 -12.36 -1.80
N VAL A 29 0.10 -12.84 -3.00
CA VAL A 29 -0.82 -13.72 -3.70
C VAL A 29 -0.90 -15.02 -2.91
N VAL A 30 -2.10 -15.36 -2.45
CA VAL A 30 -2.39 -16.61 -1.76
C VAL A 30 -3.28 -17.43 -2.67
N GLU A 31 -2.71 -18.48 -3.24
CA GLU A 31 -3.45 -19.48 -4.00
C GLU A 31 -4.02 -20.50 -3.02
N TRP A 32 -5.30 -20.81 -3.18
CA TRP A 32 -6.00 -21.82 -2.41
C TRP A 32 -6.28 -23.00 -3.32
N ASP A 33 -6.12 -24.22 -2.86
CA ASP A 33 -6.64 -25.37 -3.58
C ASP A 33 -8.17 -25.54 -3.37
N GLU A 34 -8.75 -26.58 -3.97
CA GLU A 34 -10.19 -26.79 -3.88
C GLU A 34 -10.65 -27.21 -2.48
N ASP A 35 -9.85 -28.01 -1.79
CA ASP A 35 -10.18 -28.50 -0.45
C ASP A 35 -10.10 -27.35 0.56
N GLU A 36 -9.10 -26.48 0.42
CA GLU A 36 -8.97 -25.28 1.22
C GLU A 36 -10.09 -24.28 0.97
N ARG A 37 -10.47 -24.03 -0.30
CA ARG A 37 -11.64 -23.19 -0.64
C ARG A 37 -12.91 -23.75 0.00
N ARG A 38 -13.09 -25.07 -0.04
CA ARG A 38 -14.23 -25.74 0.59
C ARG A 38 -14.21 -25.58 2.11
N ALA A 39 -13.06 -25.72 2.75
CA ALA A 39 -12.92 -25.51 4.19
C ALA A 39 -13.29 -24.07 4.60
N LEU A 40 -12.77 -23.06 3.86
CA LEU A 40 -13.12 -21.66 4.09
C LEU A 40 -14.61 -21.39 3.93
N ALA A 41 -15.25 -22.01 2.94
CA ALA A 41 -16.70 -21.87 2.72
C ALA A 41 -17.49 -22.41 3.92
N LEU A 42 -17.15 -23.59 4.43
CA LEU A 42 -17.80 -24.16 5.61
C LEU A 42 -17.64 -23.28 6.85
N LEU A 43 -16.46 -22.71 7.06
CA LEU A 43 -16.21 -21.79 8.18
C LEU A 43 -17.03 -20.50 8.04
N ALA A 44 -17.17 -19.96 6.82
CA ALA A 44 -18.00 -18.79 6.57
C ALA A 44 -19.50 -19.09 6.74
N ASP A 45 -19.97 -20.26 6.28
CA ASP A 45 -21.36 -20.70 6.45
C ASP A 45 -21.71 -20.94 7.92
N ALA A 46 -20.76 -21.44 8.71
CA ALA A 46 -20.87 -21.54 10.15
C ALA A 46 -20.79 -20.19 10.89
N GLY A 47 -20.50 -19.10 10.19
CA GLY A 47 -20.39 -17.75 10.76
C GLY A 47 -19.08 -17.48 11.50
N LEU A 48 -18.08 -18.34 11.36
CA LEU A 48 -16.75 -18.17 11.96
C LEU A 48 -15.84 -17.26 11.13
N LEU A 49 -16.18 -17.06 9.86
CA LEU A 49 -15.52 -16.10 8.97
C LEU A 49 -16.53 -15.09 8.41
N PRO A 50 -16.09 -13.86 8.06
CA PRO A 50 -16.87 -12.97 7.23
C PRO A 50 -17.27 -13.63 5.90
N ARG A 51 -18.31 -13.10 5.24
CA ARG A 51 -18.73 -13.57 3.90
C ARG A 51 -17.54 -13.55 2.93
N LEU A 52 -17.26 -14.70 2.33
CA LEU A 52 -16.14 -14.84 1.39
C LEU A 52 -16.36 -13.98 0.14
N ARG A 53 -15.32 -13.23 -0.23
CA ARG A 53 -15.23 -12.40 -1.45
C ARG A 53 -13.98 -12.78 -2.22
N LEU A 54 -13.84 -14.07 -2.54
CA LEU A 54 -12.70 -14.57 -3.29
C LEU A 54 -12.68 -13.92 -4.67
N VAL A 55 -11.50 -13.42 -5.07
CA VAL A 55 -11.29 -12.78 -6.36
C VAL A 55 -10.69 -13.83 -7.29
N THR A 56 -11.27 -14.03 -8.47
CA THR A 56 -10.62 -14.85 -9.50
C THR A 56 -9.44 -14.05 -10.06
N PRO A 57 -8.23 -14.62 -10.08
CA PRO A 57 -7.10 -13.96 -10.74
C PRO A 57 -7.49 -13.65 -12.18
N LEU A 58 -7.54 -12.36 -12.52
CA LEU A 58 -7.49 -11.92 -13.91
C LEU A 58 -6.02 -12.01 -14.30
N ASP A 59 -5.68 -12.53 -15.49
CA ASP A 59 -4.30 -12.77 -15.95
C ASP A 59 -3.33 -11.66 -15.47
N VAL A 60 -2.65 -11.89 -14.35
CA VAL A 60 -1.75 -10.90 -13.75
C VAL A 60 -0.46 -10.95 -14.55
N VAL A 61 -0.13 -9.86 -15.24
CA VAL A 61 1.19 -9.72 -15.89
C VAL A 61 2.25 -9.87 -14.80
N PRO A 62 3.15 -10.88 -14.89
CA PRO A 62 4.21 -11.06 -13.90
C PRO A 62 5.03 -9.78 -13.76
N ALA A 63 5.32 -9.35 -12.53
CA ALA A 63 6.07 -8.14 -12.22
C ALA A 63 7.58 -8.23 -12.55
N ASP A 64 7.95 -9.11 -13.48
CA ASP A 64 9.32 -9.43 -13.83
C ASP A 64 9.68 -8.73 -15.16
N GLY A 65 9.73 -7.40 -15.17
CA GLY A 65 10.53 -6.57 -16.09
C GLY A 65 10.57 -6.86 -17.61
N GLY A 66 9.63 -7.63 -18.17
CA GLY A 66 9.58 -7.99 -19.58
C GLY A 66 8.56 -7.15 -20.34
N THR A 67 9.01 -6.57 -21.46
CA THR A 67 8.29 -5.70 -22.41
C THR A 67 6.76 -5.95 -22.45
N ALA A 68 5.98 -4.89 -22.21
CA ALA A 68 4.53 -4.93 -22.24
C ALA A 68 4.01 -5.39 -23.61
N PRO A 69 3.10 -6.38 -23.68
CA PRO A 69 2.33 -6.62 -24.90
C PRO A 69 1.32 -5.48 -25.12
N ASP A 70 1.11 -5.11 -26.38
CA ASP A 70 0.03 -4.18 -26.78
C ASP A 70 -1.33 -4.84 -26.51
N VAL A 71 -1.88 -4.59 -25.32
CA VAL A 71 -3.21 -5.03 -24.93
C VAL A 71 -4.22 -3.97 -25.38
N PRO A 72 -5.20 -4.28 -26.24
CA PRO A 72 -6.29 -3.36 -26.52
C PRO A 72 -7.06 -3.13 -25.22
N THR A 73 -7.23 -1.86 -24.83
CA THR A 73 -7.95 -1.46 -23.62
C THR A 73 -9.34 -2.08 -23.61
N ALA A 74 -9.50 -3.19 -22.88
CA ALA A 74 -10.80 -3.71 -22.53
C ALA A 74 -11.41 -2.74 -21.51
N GLN A 75 -12.42 -1.98 -21.95
CA GLN A 75 -13.15 -1.02 -21.15
C GLN A 75 -13.69 -1.75 -19.90
N GLN A 76 -13.12 -1.46 -18.73
CA GLN A 76 -13.63 -1.98 -17.46
C GLN A 76 -15.12 -1.63 -17.35
N PRO A 77 -16.03 -2.59 -17.07
CA PRO A 77 -17.41 -2.26 -16.81
C PRO A 77 -17.43 -1.30 -15.62
N ALA A 78 -18.04 -0.12 -15.83
CA ALA A 78 -18.02 0.98 -14.88
C ALA A 78 -18.41 0.48 -13.49
N GLN A 79 -17.43 0.44 -12.58
CA GLN A 79 -17.71 0.16 -11.18
C GLN A 79 -18.73 1.22 -10.71
N PRO A 80 -19.86 0.82 -10.10
CA PRO A 80 -20.83 1.80 -9.63
C PRO A 80 -20.16 2.67 -8.57
N MET A 81 -19.96 3.94 -8.92
CA MET A 81 -19.40 4.94 -8.04
C MET A 81 -20.34 5.08 -6.84
N ILE A 82 -19.94 4.56 -5.69
CA ILE A 82 -20.61 4.84 -4.41
C ILE A 82 -20.42 6.35 -4.17
N PRO A 83 -21.49 7.17 -4.13
CA PRO A 83 -21.34 8.60 -3.88
C PRO A 83 -20.88 8.78 -2.43
N LEU A 84 -19.60 9.10 -2.26
CA LEU A 84 -19.09 9.66 -1.02
C LEU A 84 -19.76 11.04 -0.81
N PRO A 85 -20.17 11.40 0.42
CA PRO A 85 -20.60 12.78 0.69
C PRO A 85 -19.47 13.76 0.35
N GLU A 86 -19.82 14.85 -0.35
CA GLU A 86 -18.96 15.95 -0.82
C GLU A 86 -18.09 16.60 0.29
N PRO A 87 -16.95 17.23 -0.07
CA PRO A 87 -15.63 16.81 0.41
C PRO A 87 -15.17 17.52 1.69
N PHE A 88 -14.26 16.86 2.40
CA PHE A 88 -13.28 17.50 3.26
C PHE A 88 -12.66 18.68 2.51
N ALA A 89 -13.06 19.91 2.87
CA ALA A 89 -12.51 21.12 2.29
C ALA A 89 -10.97 21.04 2.28
N VAL A 90 -10.39 21.07 1.08
CA VAL A 90 -8.95 21.20 0.85
C VAL A 90 -8.58 22.62 1.27
N GLY A 91 -8.51 22.85 2.58
CA GLY A 91 -8.00 24.09 3.14
C GLY A 91 -6.52 24.26 2.81
N PRO A 92 -5.98 25.48 2.92
CA PRO A 92 -4.59 25.81 2.58
C PRO A 92 -3.64 25.23 3.64
N ARG A 93 -3.43 23.91 3.62
CA ARG A 93 -2.41 23.24 4.46
C ARG A 93 -1.07 23.07 3.76
N GLN A 94 -0.92 23.62 2.56
CA GLN A 94 0.38 23.84 1.92
C GLN A 94 1.15 24.96 2.65
N ARG A 95 1.45 24.79 3.95
CA ARG A 95 2.63 25.44 4.50
C ARG A 95 3.80 24.66 3.94
N SER A 96 4.30 25.11 2.79
CA SER A 96 5.58 24.71 2.23
C SER A 96 6.61 24.71 3.35
N ARG A 97 6.95 23.52 3.85
CA ARG A 97 7.98 23.35 4.85
C ARG A 97 9.29 23.75 4.16
N PRO A 98 10.10 24.67 4.71
CA PRO A 98 11.37 25.03 4.10
C PRO A 98 12.24 23.78 3.98
N ALA A 99 12.77 23.55 2.79
CA ALA A 99 13.78 22.53 2.56
C ALA A 99 15.00 22.90 3.41
N ARG A 100 15.34 22.05 4.39
CA ARG A 100 16.39 22.18 5.42
C ARG A 100 15.98 22.94 6.70
N ARG A 101 16.03 22.21 7.82
CA ARG A 101 16.40 22.79 9.12
C ARG A 101 17.91 23.09 9.09
N PRO A 102 18.39 24.26 9.54
CA PRO A 102 19.82 24.55 9.63
C PRO A 102 20.58 23.70 10.66
N ASP A 103 19.91 23.00 11.59
CA ASP A 103 20.59 22.32 12.68
C ASP A 103 20.22 20.84 12.78
N ALA A 104 20.89 20.03 11.95
CA ALA A 104 21.02 18.58 12.15
C ALA A 104 22.50 18.23 12.37
N ALA A 105 23.18 18.98 13.26
CA ALA A 105 24.37 18.48 13.92
C ALA A 105 23.93 17.51 15.03
N GLY A 106 23.52 16.29 14.65
CA GLY A 106 23.37 15.21 15.61
C GLY A 106 24.72 14.86 16.25
N PRO A 107 24.75 14.39 17.51
CA PRO A 107 25.99 14.10 18.20
C PRO A 107 26.77 13.01 17.46
N ARG A 108 28.00 13.35 17.03
CA ARG A 108 28.96 12.42 16.44
C ARG A 108 29.13 11.22 17.37
N ARG A 109 28.72 10.03 16.93
CA ARG A 109 29.07 8.77 17.61
C ARG A 109 30.59 8.67 17.64
N ARG A 110 31.19 8.76 18.84
CA ARG A 110 32.62 8.50 19.03
C ARG A 110 32.87 7.02 18.72
N SER A 111 33.60 6.76 17.65
CA SER A 111 34.19 5.45 17.37
C SER A 111 35.16 5.11 18.52
N ARG A 112 34.84 4.09 19.32
CA ARG A 112 35.81 3.47 20.23
C ARG A 112 36.89 2.82 19.36
N ARG A 113 38.11 3.32 19.46
CA ARG A 113 39.31 2.69 18.89
C ARG A 113 39.62 1.46 19.74
N ALA A 114 39.64 0.29 19.11
CA ALA A 114 40.20 -0.91 19.71
C ALA A 114 41.70 -0.69 19.96
N GLY A 115 42.14 -1.09 21.16
CA GLY A 115 43.54 -1.37 21.45
C GLY A 115 43.85 -2.83 21.15
#